data_AF-A0A2W5R629-F1
#
_entry.id   AF-A0A2W5R629-F1
#
_cell.length_a   1.000
_cell.length_b   1.000
_cell.length_c   1.000
_cell.angle_alpha   90.00
_cell.angle_beta   90.00
_cell.angle_gamma   90.00
#
_symmetry.space_group_name_H-M   'P 1'
#
loop_
_entity.id
_entity.type
_entity.pdbx_description
1 polymer ?
#
loop_
_entity_poly.entity_id
_entity_poly.type
_entity_poly.pdbx_seq_one_letter_code
_entity_poly.pdbx_strand_id
1 'polypeptide(L)'
;MAEDIGMSSRLLSAMSGFIAGLNTNRSWSEALAALLPRLGADLQLSRAALFEVHSAGTPGLTVTCQIDWARPGLRSLADDSHPPVRPAMADARQREWAERRTRGEVIEGRTRDLDGYLGAFFSAAGIVSFYTIPLKKSVCDACLHEAGFHRRTPSPVMPG
;
A
#
# COMPACT_ATOMS: atom_id res chain seq x y z
N MET A 1 -27.64 -2.04 14.35
CA MET A 1 -26.87 -3.08 15.07
C MET A 1 -26.77 -4.43 14.35
N ALA A 2 -27.44 -4.65 13.20
CA ALA A 2 -27.30 -5.89 12.42
C ALA A 2 -26.19 -5.83 11.33
N GLU A 3 -25.84 -4.63 10.84
CA GLU A 3 -24.83 -4.45 9.78
C GLU A 3 -23.41 -4.81 10.23
N ASP A 4 -23.10 -4.59 11.50
CA ASP A 4 -21.75 -4.76 12.06
C ASP A 4 -21.34 -6.24 12.16
N ILE A 5 -22.32 -7.13 12.41
CA ILE A 5 -22.11 -8.59 12.46
C ILE A 5 -21.89 -9.16 11.05
N GLY A 6 -22.62 -8.64 10.05
CA GLY A 6 -22.48 -9.06 8.65
C GLY A 6 -21.13 -8.66 8.05
N MET A 7 -20.67 -7.44 8.34
CA MET A 7 -19.37 -6.93 7.92
C MET A 7 -18.21 -7.73 8.55
N SER A 8 -18.26 -7.95 9.86
CA SER A 8 -17.25 -8.73 10.59
C SER A 8 -17.12 -10.16 10.05
N SER A 9 -18.25 -10.81 9.75
CA SER A 9 -18.27 -12.15 9.16
C SER A 9 -17.66 -12.20 7.76
N ARG A 10 -17.96 -11.22 6.90
CA ARG A 10 -17.39 -11.14 5.55
C ARG A 10 -15.89 -10.91 5.58
N LEU A 11 -15.42 -10.01 6.45
CA LEU A 11 -13.99 -9.75 6.62
C LEU A 11 -13.26 -10.99 7.13
N LEU A 12 -13.82 -11.69 8.12
CA LEU A 12 -13.23 -12.93 8.62
C LEU A 12 -13.14 -13.98 7.50
N SER A 13 -14.19 -14.12 6.68
CA SER A 13 -14.18 -15.05 5.54
C SER A 13 -13.15 -14.67 4.48
N ALA A 14 -12.96 -13.38 4.21
CA ALA A 14 -11.92 -12.88 3.33
C ALA A 14 -10.51 -13.21 3.86
N MET A 15 -10.28 -12.99 5.15
CA MET A 15 -9.01 -13.33 5.82
C MET A 15 -8.74 -14.84 5.80
N SER A 16 -9.73 -15.67 6.14
CA SER A 16 -9.59 -17.13 6.08
C SER A 16 -9.26 -17.63 4.67
N GLY A 17 -9.89 -17.04 3.64
CA GLY A 17 -9.58 -17.36 2.24
C GLY A 17 -8.14 -17.02 1.86
N PHE A 18 -7.63 -15.87 2.31
CA PHE A 18 -6.23 -15.49 2.08
C PHE A 18 -5.25 -16.44 2.76
N ILE A 19 -5.47 -16.77 4.03
CA ILE A 19 -4.63 -17.72 4.79
C ILE A 19 -4.63 -19.10 4.12
N ALA A 20 -5.80 -19.58 3.71
CA ALA A 20 -5.91 -20.84 2.97
C ALA A 20 -5.12 -20.78 1.64
N GLY A 21 -5.17 -19.67 0.92
CA GLY A 21 -4.39 -19.46 -0.30
C GLY A 21 -2.88 -19.55 -0.07
N LEU A 22 -2.37 -18.97 1.01
CA LEU A 22 -0.95 -19.08 1.40
C LEU A 22 -0.53 -20.53 1.68
N ASN A 23 -1.41 -21.33 2.29
CA ASN A 23 -1.14 -22.75 2.58
C ASN A 23 -1.10 -23.63 1.32
N THR A 24 -1.60 -23.14 0.19
CA THR A 24 -1.61 -23.87 -1.09
C THR A 24 -0.37 -23.62 -1.97
N ASN A 25 0.73 -23.13 -1.38
CA ASN A 25 1.99 -22.82 -2.08
C ASN A 25 1.88 -21.70 -3.13
N ARG A 26 0.84 -20.86 -3.07
CA ARG A 26 0.76 -19.61 -3.85
C ARG A 26 1.68 -18.57 -3.24
N SER A 27 2.24 -17.70 -4.09
CA SER A 27 2.89 -16.50 -3.57
C SER A 27 1.86 -15.60 -2.85
N TRP A 28 2.31 -14.82 -1.87
CA TRP A 28 1.42 -13.93 -1.12
C TRP A 28 0.74 -12.89 -2.03
N SER A 29 1.41 -12.47 -3.11
CA SER A 29 0.88 -11.53 -4.09
C SER A 29 -0.26 -12.15 -4.91
N GLU A 30 -0.11 -13.42 -5.34
CA GLU A 30 -1.18 -14.16 -6.03
C GLU A 30 -2.38 -14.41 -5.13
N ALA A 31 -2.14 -14.78 -3.86
CA ALA A 31 -3.20 -14.96 -2.88
C ALA A 31 -3.97 -13.66 -2.62
N LEU A 32 -3.25 -12.54 -2.52
CA LEU A 32 -3.85 -11.22 -2.34
C LEU A 32 -4.62 -10.76 -3.58
N ALA A 33 -4.05 -10.92 -4.77
CA ALA A 33 -4.71 -10.56 -6.03
C ALA A 33 -6.04 -11.32 -6.22
N ALA A 34 -6.09 -12.60 -5.84
CA ALA A 34 -7.31 -13.39 -5.86
C ALA A 34 -8.37 -12.91 -4.84
N LEU A 35 -7.94 -12.27 -3.74
CA LEU A 35 -8.84 -11.79 -2.69
C LEU A 35 -9.49 -10.44 -3.04
N LEU A 36 -8.77 -9.54 -3.72
CA LEU A 36 -9.23 -8.16 -3.97
C LEU A 36 -10.61 -8.04 -4.62
N PRO A 37 -11.01 -8.87 -5.62
CA PRO A 37 -12.35 -8.81 -6.20
C PRO A 37 -13.46 -9.03 -5.16
N ARG A 38 -13.23 -9.96 -4.24
CA ARG A 38 -14.20 -10.30 -3.19
C ARG A 38 -14.30 -9.20 -2.15
N LEU A 39 -13.16 -8.69 -1.67
CA LEU A 39 -13.13 -7.54 -0.78
C LEU A 39 -13.81 -6.32 -1.42
N GLY A 40 -13.56 -6.10 -2.70
CA GLY A 40 -14.17 -5.00 -3.43
C GLY A 40 -15.68 -5.10 -3.58
N ALA A 41 -16.21 -6.31 -3.76
CA ALA A 41 -17.65 -6.55 -3.75
C ALA A 41 -18.25 -6.33 -2.35
N ASP A 42 -17.63 -6.94 -1.32
CA ASP A 42 -18.13 -6.90 0.06
C ASP A 42 -18.10 -5.49 0.67
N LEU A 43 -17.04 -4.72 0.36
CA LEU A 43 -16.82 -3.34 0.83
C LEU A 43 -17.34 -2.27 -0.14
N GLN A 44 -17.96 -2.69 -1.24
CA GLN A 44 -18.45 -1.81 -2.30
C GLN A 44 -17.38 -0.88 -2.89
N LEU A 45 -16.11 -1.30 -2.89
CA LEU A 45 -15.03 -0.56 -3.53
C LEU A 45 -15.15 -0.65 -5.05
N SER A 46 -14.71 0.40 -5.74
CA SER A 46 -14.55 0.42 -7.18
C SER A 46 -13.17 -0.07 -7.63
N ARG A 47 -12.18 0.03 -6.74
CA ARG A 47 -10.79 -0.36 -6.96
C ARG A 47 -10.09 -0.70 -5.64
N ALA A 48 -9.13 -1.61 -5.70
CA ALA A 48 -8.14 -1.87 -4.67
C ALA A 48 -6.80 -2.14 -5.36
N ALA A 49 -5.76 -1.43 -4.93
CA ALA A 49 -4.44 -1.54 -5.53
C ALA A 49 -3.36 -1.64 -4.45
N LEU A 50 -2.33 -2.43 -4.75
CA LEU A 50 -1.12 -2.52 -3.93
C LEU A 50 0.02 -1.84 -4.66
N PHE A 51 0.64 -0.90 -3.96
CA PHE A 51 1.79 -0.18 -4.45
C PHE A 51 3.03 -0.51 -3.61
N GLU A 52 4.14 -0.83 -4.28
CA GLU A 52 5.44 -0.97 -3.64
C GLU A 52 6.24 0.32 -3.80
N VAL A 53 6.58 0.91 -2.66
CA VAL A 53 7.44 2.09 -2.59
C VAL A 53 8.88 1.63 -2.47
N HIS A 54 9.75 2.14 -3.33
CA HIS A 54 11.18 1.81 -3.33
C HIS A 54 12.02 3.06 -3.60
N SER A 55 13.28 3.03 -3.18
CA SER A 55 14.24 4.12 -3.44
C SER A 55 14.57 4.20 -4.92
N ALA A 56 14.51 5.39 -5.50
CA ALA A 56 14.65 5.62 -6.94
C ALA A 56 16.09 5.50 -7.50
N GLY A 57 17.05 4.93 -6.75
CA GLY A 57 18.50 4.99 -7.06
C GLY A 57 19.11 6.40 -7.06
N THR A 58 18.28 7.43 -6.88
CA THR A 58 18.56 8.86 -6.76
C THR A 58 17.77 9.39 -5.54
N PRO A 59 18.00 10.62 -5.05
CA PRO A 59 17.17 11.19 -3.99
C PRO A 59 15.69 11.18 -4.38
N GLY A 60 14.89 10.33 -3.73
CA GLY A 60 13.45 10.20 -3.97
C GLY A 60 12.89 8.78 -3.85
N LEU A 61 11.57 8.71 -3.93
CA LEU A 61 10.80 7.48 -3.86
C LEU A 61 10.10 7.26 -5.21
N THR A 62 10.23 6.04 -5.73
CA THR A 62 9.45 5.55 -6.85
C THR A 62 8.39 4.60 -6.32
N VAL A 63 7.28 4.49 -7.05
CA VAL A 63 6.15 3.65 -6.70
C VAL A 63 5.83 2.75 -7.88
N THR A 64 5.78 1.44 -7.65
CA THR A 64 5.32 0.46 -8.65
C THR A 64 3.98 -0.11 -8.20
N CYS A 65 3.00 -0.13 -9.11
CA CYS A 65 1.76 -0.85 -8.88
C CYS A 65 2.02 -2.36 -9.03
N GLN A 66 1.90 -3.10 -7.93
CA GLN A 66 2.11 -4.55 -7.92
C GLN A 66 0.82 -5.32 -8.22
N ILE A 67 -0.31 -4.79 -7.76
CA ILE A 67 -1.63 -5.38 -7.97
C ILE A 67 -2.61 -4.23 -8.21
N ASP A 68 -3.41 -4.32 -9.26
CA ASP A 68 -4.55 -3.41 -9.48
C ASP A 68 -5.79 -4.23 -9.80
N TRP A 69 -6.71 -4.28 -8.85
CA TRP A 69 -8.07 -4.76 -9.11
C TRP A 69 -8.99 -3.55 -9.23
N ALA A 70 -9.75 -3.49 -10.32
CA ALA A 70 -10.79 -2.49 -10.53
C ALA A 70 -12.05 -3.13 -11.10
N ARG A 71 -13.21 -2.51 -10.84
CA ARG A 71 -14.44 -2.88 -11.53
C ARG A 71 -14.30 -2.64 -13.05
N PRO A 72 -15.02 -3.41 -13.89
CA PRO A 72 -15.02 -3.20 -15.34
C PRO A 72 -15.32 -1.75 -15.72
N GLY A 73 -14.60 -1.23 -16.73
CA GLY A 73 -14.76 0.13 -17.24
C GLY A 73 -13.82 1.18 -16.61
N LEU A 74 -12.99 0.79 -15.64
CA LEU A 74 -11.97 1.67 -15.07
C LEU A 74 -10.59 1.39 -15.68
N ARG A 75 -9.84 2.45 -16.01
CA ARG A 75 -8.48 2.36 -16.56
C ARG A 75 -7.50 1.83 -15.51
N SER A 76 -6.68 0.85 -15.85
CA SER A 76 -5.64 0.29 -14.97
C SER A 76 -4.69 1.37 -14.46
N LEU A 77 -4.35 1.34 -13.16
CA LEU A 77 -3.29 2.15 -12.56
C LEU A 77 -1.90 1.55 -12.81
N ALA A 78 -1.83 0.26 -13.16
CA ALA A 78 -0.55 -0.36 -13.50
C ALA A 78 0.01 0.14 -14.84
N ASP A 79 -0.86 0.70 -15.69
CA ASP A 79 -0.47 1.28 -16.98
C ASP A 79 0.09 2.71 -16.83
N ASP A 80 -0.19 3.35 -15.69
CA ASP A 80 0.29 4.70 -15.39
C ASP A 80 1.69 4.62 -14.80
N SER A 81 2.69 5.07 -15.56
CA SER A 81 4.05 5.25 -15.02
C SER A 81 4.04 6.39 -14.02
N HIS A 82 4.22 6.07 -12.74
CA HIS A 82 4.43 7.07 -11.72
C HIS A 82 5.83 7.68 -11.86
N PRO A 83 5.95 8.99 -12.18
CA PRO A 83 7.25 9.62 -12.15
C PRO A 83 7.84 9.53 -10.75
N PRO A 84 9.15 9.26 -10.61
CA PRO A 84 9.81 9.23 -9.30
C PRO A 84 9.56 10.55 -8.57
N VAL A 85 9.02 10.48 -7.36
CA VAL A 85 8.82 11.65 -6.51
C VAL A 85 10.17 12.02 -5.91
N ARG A 86 10.85 12.95 -6.58
CA ARG A 86 12.06 13.58 -6.04
C ARG A 86 11.67 14.51 -4.89
N PRO A 87 12.33 14.49 -3.72
CA PRO A 87 11.93 15.30 -2.57
C PRO A 87 11.96 16.80 -2.87
N ALA A 88 12.86 17.23 -3.76
CA ALA A 88 12.98 18.60 -4.24
C ALA A 88 11.84 19.04 -5.16
N MET A 89 11.17 18.10 -5.83
CA MET A 89 10.03 18.36 -6.73
C MET A 89 8.68 18.01 -6.08
N ALA A 90 8.70 17.38 -4.91
CA ALA A 90 7.51 17.03 -4.16
C ALA A 90 6.83 18.28 -3.61
N ASP A 91 5.55 18.45 -3.91
CA ASP A 91 4.73 19.46 -3.25
C ASP A 91 4.58 19.16 -1.75
N ALA A 92 4.05 20.13 -0.99
CA ALA A 92 3.93 20.02 0.47
C ALA A 92 3.10 18.79 0.89
N ARG A 93 2.05 18.48 0.14
CA ARG A 93 1.14 17.38 0.44
C ARG A 93 1.75 16.02 0.11
N GLN A 94 2.50 15.91 -0.98
CA GLN A 94 3.28 14.71 -1.29
C GLN A 94 4.30 14.40 -0.19
N ARG A 95 4.99 15.42 0.34
CA ARG A 95 5.95 15.25 1.45
C ARG A 95 5.25 14.81 2.74
N GLU A 96 4.17 15.50 3.10
CA GLU A 96 3.35 15.14 4.27
C GLU A 96 2.89 13.67 4.20
N TRP A 97 2.36 13.24 3.05
CA TRP A 97 1.89 11.87 2.87
C TRP A 97 3.03 10.85 2.89
N ALA A 98 4.19 11.18 2.34
CA ALA A 98 5.36 10.31 2.41
C ALA A 98 5.79 10.09 3.87
N GLU A 99 5.80 11.13 4.70
CA GLU A 99 6.11 11.02 6.13
C GLU A 99 5.06 10.22 6.90
N ARG A 100 3.77 10.48 6.66
CA ARG A 100 2.65 9.74 7.27
C ARG A 100 2.72 8.25 6.94
N ARG A 101 3.01 7.89 5.69
CA ARG A 101 3.22 6.50 5.26
C ARG A 101 4.40 5.84 5.97
N THR A 102 5.52 6.56 6.15
CA THR A 102 6.66 6.08 6.93
C THR A 102 6.30 5.83 8.39
N ARG A 103 5.43 6.66 8.99
CA ARG A 103 4.91 6.44 10.35
C ARG A 103 3.88 5.31 10.42
N GLY A 104 3.32 4.87 9.30
CA GLY A 104 2.30 3.83 9.26
C GLY A 104 0.89 4.37 9.46
N GLU A 105 0.69 5.67 9.27
CA GLU A 105 -0.62 6.29 9.40
C GLU A 105 -1.50 6.00 8.19
N VAL A 106 -2.77 5.67 8.47
CA VAL A 106 -3.81 5.61 7.45
C VAL A 106 -4.02 7.00 6.85
N ILE A 107 -4.19 7.05 5.54
CA ILE A 107 -4.50 8.27 4.80
C ILE A 107 -5.79 8.04 4.02
N GLU A 108 -6.81 8.85 4.31
CA GLU A 108 -8.10 8.80 3.65
C GLU A 108 -8.57 10.21 3.28
N GLY A 109 -9.51 10.29 2.34
CA GLY A 109 -10.07 11.57 1.95
C GLY A 109 -10.86 11.51 0.64
N ARG A 110 -11.21 12.71 0.15
CA ARG A 110 -11.87 12.89 -1.14
C ARG A 110 -10.93 13.61 -2.09
N THR A 111 -10.95 13.23 -3.36
CA THR A 111 -10.09 13.81 -4.40
C THR A 111 -10.32 15.31 -4.55
N ARG A 112 -11.56 15.78 -4.37
CA ARG A 112 -11.90 17.21 -4.43
C ARG A 112 -11.23 18.07 -3.34
N ASP A 113 -10.78 17.44 -2.25
CA ASP A 113 -10.11 18.10 -1.13
C ASP A 113 -8.57 18.03 -1.28
N LEU A 114 -8.09 17.38 -2.35
CA LEU A 114 -6.69 17.30 -2.74
C LEU A 114 -6.33 18.42 -3.72
N ASP A 115 -5.09 18.88 -3.60
CA ASP A 115 -4.44 19.85 -4.45
C ASP A 115 -3.13 19.26 -5.01
N GLY A 116 -2.45 20.05 -5.85
CA GLY A 116 -1.15 19.68 -6.40
C GLY A 116 -1.18 18.41 -7.26
N TYR A 117 -0.07 17.69 -7.24
CA TYR A 117 0.11 16.49 -8.07
C TYR A 117 -0.89 15.39 -7.70
N LEU A 118 -1.13 15.16 -6.41
CA LEU A 118 -2.04 14.11 -5.95
C LEU A 118 -3.48 14.38 -6.38
N GLY A 119 -3.95 15.63 -6.29
CA GLY A 119 -5.28 15.98 -6.80
C GLY A 119 -5.42 15.72 -8.30
N ALA A 120 -4.42 16.12 -9.10
CA ALA A 120 -4.41 15.89 -10.54
C ALA A 120 -4.39 14.39 -10.90
N PHE A 121 -3.52 13.61 -10.24
CA PHE A 121 -3.40 12.16 -10.47
C PHE A 121 -4.72 11.43 -10.13
N PHE A 122 -5.28 11.68 -8.94
CA PHE A 122 -6.50 11.02 -8.50
C PHE A 122 -7.69 11.39 -9.40
N SER A 123 -7.78 12.65 -9.82
CA SER A 123 -8.81 13.10 -10.76
C SER A 123 -8.68 12.44 -12.13
N ALA A 124 -7.47 12.37 -12.68
CA ALA A 124 -7.21 11.74 -13.98
C ALA A 124 -7.50 10.23 -13.97
N ALA A 125 -7.33 9.58 -12.82
CA ALA A 125 -7.66 8.18 -12.58
C ALA A 125 -9.16 7.94 -12.25
N GLY A 126 -9.98 9.00 -12.16
CA GLY A 126 -11.41 8.90 -11.82
C GLY A 126 -11.67 8.49 -10.36
N ILE A 127 -10.69 8.67 -9.47
CA ILE A 127 -10.83 8.36 -8.05
C ILE A 127 -11.62 9.49 -7.40
N VAL A 128 -12.71 9.17 -6.69
CA VAL A 128 -13.56 10.15 -5.98
C VAL A 128 -13.20 10.25 -4.50
N SER A 129 -12.95 9.10 -3.88
CA SER A 129 -12.53 8.95 -2.49
C SER A 129 -11.54 7.82 -2.38
N PHE A 130 -10.70 7.85 -1.36
CA PHE A 130 -9.64 6.88 -1.18
C PHE A 130 -9.40 6.56 0.29
N TYR A 131 -8.87 5.37 0.51
CA TYR A 131 -8.44 4.87 1.81
C TYR A 131 -7.13 4.10 1.61
N THR A 132 -6.03 4.60 2.17
CA THR A 132 -4.69 4.04 2.00
C THR A 132 -4.16 3.55 3.33
N ILE A 133 -3.76 2.28 3.36
CA ILE A 133 -3.14 1.63 4.51
C ILE A 133 -1.67 1.35 4.19
N PRO A 134 -0.70 1.95 4.91
CA PRO A 134 0.70 1.62 4.71
C PRO A 134 1.02 0.20 5.23
N LEU A 135 1.61 -0.62 4.37
CA LEU A 135 2.11 -1.95 4.74
C LEU A 135 3.63 -1.86 4.95
N LYS A 136 4.10 -2.25 6.13
CA LYS A 136 5.53 -2.34 6.45
C LYS A 136 5.98 -3.79 6.35
N LYS A 137 7.01 -4.05 5.55
CA LYS A 137 7.74 -5.33 5.61
C LYS A 137 8.54 -5.33 6.92
N SER A 138 8.04 -6.04 7.93
CA SER A 138 8.85 -6.36 9.11
C SER A 138 9.83 -7.45 8.71
N VAL A 139 11.12 -7.14 8.73
CA VAL A 139 12.14 -8.19 8.66
C VAL A 139 12.14 -8.89 10.01
N CYS A 140 11.75 -10.16 10.03
CA CYS A 140 11.83 -10.98 11.24
C CYS A 140 13.31 -11.19 11.58
N ASP A 141 13.73 -10.85 12.80
CA ASP A 141 15.12 -11.03 13.25
C ASP A 141 15.58 -12.49 13.18
N ALA A 142 14.65 -13.44 13.32
CA ALA A 142 14.93 -14.86 13.17
C ALA A 142 15.39 -15.22 11.73
N CYS A 143 14.87 -14.54 10.70
CA CYS A 143 15.27 -14.78 9.30
C CYS A 143 16.63 -14.14 8.96
N LEU A 144 17.05 -13.10 9.69
CA LEU A 144 18.36 -12.46 9.47
C LEU A 144 19.53 -13.34 9.93
N HIS A 145 19.30 -14.20 10.93
CA HIS A 145 20.32 -15.10 11.46
C HIS A 145 20.63 -16.26 10.49
N GLU A 146 19.63 -16.74 9.74
CA GLU A 146 19.84 -17.76 8.69
C GLU A 146 20.42 -17.18 7.39
N ALA A 147 20.16 -15.90 7.10
CA ALA A 147 20.64 -15.22 5.89
C ALA A 147 22.01 -14.50 6.05
N GLY A 148 22.68 -14.63 7.20
CA GLY A 148 24.02 -14.06 7.43
C GLY A 148 24.09 -12.53 7.51
N PHE A 149 22.96 -11.84 7.71
CA PHE A 149 22.95 -10.39 7.89
C PHE A 149 23.08 -10.03 9.38
N HIS A 150 24.29 -9.69 9.82
CA HIS A 150 24.50 -9.15 11.16
C HIS A 150 23.99 -7.71 11.26
N ARG A 151 23.13 -7.43 12.25
CA ARG A 151 22.83 -6.06 12.68
C ARG A 151 24.15 -5.38 13.04
N ARG A 152 24.48 -4.26 12.38
CA ARG A 152 25.52 -3.35 12.89
C ARG A 152 25.04 -2.82 14.24
N THR A 153 25.68 -3.24 15.32
CA THR A 153 25.51 -2.61 16.62
C THR A 153 25.98 -1.15 16.52
N PRO A 154 25.24 -0.17 17.06
CA PRO A 154 25.76 1.18 17.18
C PRO A 154 26.99 1.14 18.09
N SER A 155 28.10 1.70 17.62
CA SER A 155 29.32 1.84 18.43
C SER A 155 29.00 2.65 19.69
N PRO A 156 29.51 2.24 20.87
CA PRO A 156 29.38 3.04 22.07
C PRO A 156 30.09 4.37 21.86
N VAL A 157 29.32 5.46 22.01
CA VAL A 157 29.88 6.82 22.09
C VAL A 157 30.66 6.89 23.41
N MET A 158 31.98 7.02 23.31
CA MET A 158 32.83 7.26 24.47
C MET A 158 32.56 8.68 24.99
N PRO A 159 32.32 8.87 26.31
CA PRO A 159 32.28 10.20 26.89
C PRO A 159 33.69 10.81 26.90
N GLY A 160 33.77 12.12 26.62
CA GLY A 160 35.00 12.90 26.57
C GLY A 160 35.59 13.26 27.92
#